data_AF-A0A6M2F121-F1
#
_entry.id   AF-A0A6M2F121-F1
#
_cell.length_a   1.000
_cell.length_b   1.000
_cell.length_c   1.000
_cell.angle_alpha   90.00
_cell.angle_beta   90.00
_cell.angle_gamma   90.00
#
_symmetry.space_group_name_H-M   'P 1'
#
loop_
_entity.id
_entity.type
_entity.pdbx_description
1 polymer ?
#
loop_
_entity_poly.entity_id
_entity_poly.type
_entity_poly.pdbx_seq_one_letter_code
_entity_poly.pdbx_strand_id
1 'polypeptide(L)'
;MGNLCTCFSPKTPVKTKKPTKRLQGNPQTAPNSSNRWTRIRSTRKDNHDDLIHEQALAAAILFRQHQQQNGSDSGSFPFDRSVSLRHPNGSGSKKTQLPRSSSSRARSLTDPLLQPHQLVNQDIKLDDLETNHFVLVHGGGFGAWCWYKTIALLEEGGFKVTAVDLTGSGIHSFDTNGITSLSQYVKPLTDFLDKLADGEKTILVGHDFGGACISYAMELFPHKVSKAIFVAAAMLTNGQSTLDMFSQKAAGSSDLMQQAQIFVYANGNNNPPTAINLDKSILRDLLFNQSPGKDVALASVSIRPIPFAPVLEKLSLSDLKYGTVRRFYIETPEDNAIPITLQESMINSSPPEKVFRLKGADHSPFFSKPQALHKLLVEISKIPST
;
A
#
# COMPACT_ATOMS: atom_id res chain seq x y z
N MET A 1 -3.66 -0.61 56.00
CA MET A 1 -4.98 -0.68 55.33
C MET A 1 -4.98 -2.00 54.56
N GLY A 2 -5.49 -3.11 55.10
CA GLY A 2 -6.92 -3.45 55.22
C GLY A 2 -7.47 -3.86 53.84
N ASN A 3 -7.30 -5.13 53.42
CA ASN A 3 -8.32 -6.21 53.32
C ASN A 3 -9.49 -5.86 52.35
N LEU A 4 -10.00 -6.70 51.42
CA LEU A 4 -10.14 -8.16 51.39
C LEU A 4 -10.56 -8.63 49.97
N CYS A 5 -10.11 -9.82 49.54
CA CYS A 5 -10.69 -10.63 48.46
C CYS A 5 -12.00 -11.31 48.89
N THR A 6 -12.93 -11.54 47.96
CA THR A 6 -13.88 -12.67 48.01
C THR A 6 -14.34 -13.12 46.62
N CYS A 7 -13.96 -14.34 46.25
CA CYS A 7 -14.66 -15.21 45.30
C CYS A 7 -15.88 -15.84 46.00
N PHE A 8 -16.96 -16.22 45.29
CA PHE A 8 -17.74 -17.46 45.51
C PHE A 8 -18.90 -17.62 44.48
N SER A 9 -18.90 -18.76 43.78
CA SER A 9 -20.06 -19.56 43.35
C SER A 9 -19.91 -20.93 44.04
N PRO A 10 -20.88 -21.89 44.10
CA PRO A 10 -22.05 -22.13 43.23
C PRO A 10 -23.32 -22.64 43.98
N LYS A 11 -24.38 -23.07 43.25
CA LYS A 11 -25.12 -24.36 43.42
C LYS A 11 -26.41 -24.47 42.58
N THR A 12 -26.58 -25.61 41.91
CA THR A 12 -27.86 -26.23 41.51
C THR A 12 -28.29 -27.26 42.57
N PRO A 13 -29.59 -27.68 42.63
CA PRO A 13 -29.91 -29.08 42.26
C PRO A 13 -31.34 -29.41 41.74
N VAL A 14 -31.39 -30.45 40.87
CA VAL A 14 -32.25 -31.68 40.87
C VAL A 14 -33.71 -31.73 40.32
N LYS A 15 -33.83 -32.44 39.18
CA LYS A 15 -34.72 -33.55 38.69
C LYS A 15 -36.16 -33.75 39.19
N THR A 16 -37.07 -34.07 38.23
CA THR A 16 -38.03 -35.21 38.30
C THR A 16 -38.49 -35.72 36.90
N LYS A 17 -38.94 -36.99 36.88
CA LYS A 17 -39.10 -37.96 35.76
C LYS A 17 -40.41 -37.88 34.92
N LYS A 18 -40.37 -38.57 33.76
CA LYS A 18 -41.42 -38.91 32.75
C LYS A 18 -42.65 -39.69 33.29
N PRO A 19 -43.73 -39.89 32.50
CA PRO A 19 -43.90 -41.13 31.66
C PRO A 19 -44.57 -40.92 30.27
N THR A 20 -44.01 -41.44 29.17
CA THR A 20 -44.47 -42.59 28.31
C THR A 20 -45.92 -42.65 27.83
N LYS A 21 -46.12 -42.74 26.50
CA LYS A 21 -47.01 -43.72 25.83
C LYS A 21 -46.61 -43.97 24.37
N ARG A 22 -46.74 -45.23 23.95
CA ARG A 22 -46.33 -45.88 22.70
C ARG A 22 -47.58 -46.51 22.08
N LEU A 23 -47.83 -46.30 20.79
CA LEU A 23 -48.74 -47.09 19.91
C LEU A 23 -48.11 -47.03 18.50
N GLN A 24 -47.44 -48.07 18.01
CA GLN A 24 -47.95 -49.20 17.20
C GLN A 24 -48.76 -48.81 15.95
N GLY A 25 -48.24 -49.19 14.77
CA GLY A 25 -48.95 -49.17 13.49
C GLY A 25 -48.02 -49.35 12.28
N ASN A 26 -47.96 -50.58 11.77
CA ASN A 26 -47.60 -50.95 10.39
C ASN A 26 -48.62 -52.05 10.00
N PRO A 27 -48.94 -52.38 8.72
CA PRO A 27 -48.17 -52.12 7.51
C PRO A 27 -48.98 -51.83 6.21
N GLN A 28 -48.24 -51.71 5.09
CA GLN A 28 -48.59 -51.92 3.68
C GLN A 28 -49.23 -50.75 2.88
N THR A 29 -48.46 -50.22 1.92
CA THR A 29 -48.58 -50.45 0.45
C THR A 29 -47.84 -49.33 -0.32
N ALA A 30 -47.02 -49.73 -1.30
CA ALA A 30 -46.46 -48.84 -2.33
C ALA A 30 -47.50 -48.67 -3.47
N PRO A 31 -47.46 -47.66 -4.37
CA PRO A 31 -46.30 -47.40 -5.23
C PRO A 31 -45.97 -45.93 -5.57
N ASN A 32 -44.74 -45.74 -6.05
CA ASN A 32 -44.20 -44.69 -6.94
C ASN A 32 -44.93 -43.34 -7.09
N SER A 33 -44.25 -42.25 -6.70
CA SER A 33 -43.91 -41.18 -7.65
C SER A 33 -42.79 -40.29 -7.10
N SER A 34 -41.92 -39.88 -8.02
CA SER A 34 -40.74 -39.03 -7.84
C SER A 34 -41.06 -37.68 -7.22
N ASN A 35 -40.33 -37.25 -6.18
CA ASN A 35 -40.17 -35.83 -5.88
C ASN A 35 -38.77 -35.47 -5.37
N ARG A 36 -38.15 -34.64 -6.22
CA ARG A 36 -36.98 -33.78 -6.08
C ARG A 36 -36.87 -33.13 -4.69
N TRP A 37 -35.81 -33.44 -3.94
CA TRP A 37 -35.34 -32.66 -2.80
C TRP A 37 -34.03 -31.95 -3.16
N THR A 38 -34.12 -30.65 -3.39
CA THR A 38 -32.99 -29.71 -3.41
C THR A 38 -32.45 -29.56 -2.00
N ARG A 39 -31.26 -30.13 -1.73
CA ARG A 39 -30.50 -29.87 -0.51
C ARG A 39 -29.59 -28.66 -0.78
N ILE A 40 -30.04 -27.48 -0.35
CA ILE A 40 -29.18 -26.29 -0.24
C ILE A 40 -28.11 -26.62 0.82
N ARG A 41 -26.87 -26.80 0.37
CA ARG A 41 -25.70 -27.00 1.23
C ARG A 41 -24.68 -25.91 0.90
N SER A 42 -24.60 -24.92 1.79
CA SER A 42 -23.35 -24.28 2.25
C SER A 42 -22.38 -23.70 1.19
N THR A 43 -22.71 -22.54 0.62
CA THR A 43 -21.79 -21.68 -0.16
C THR A 43 -20.63 -21.08 0.65
N ARG A 44 -20.68 -21.13 1.98
CA ARG A 44 -19.63 -20.54 2.86
C ARG A 44 -18.41 -21.43 3.03
N LYS A 45 -18.55 -22.74 2.86
CA LYS A 45 -17.44 -23.68 3.04
C LYS A 45 -16.64 -23.83 1.75
N ASP A 46 -17.33 -23.87 0.61
CA ASP A 46 -16.72 -23.94 -0.72
C ASP A 46 -15.86 -22.68 -1.00
N ASN A 47 -16.34 -21.47 -0.67
CA ASN A 47 -15.52 -20.25 -0.82
C ASN A 47 -14.26 -20.21 0.05
N HIS A 48 -14.26 -20.89 1.20
CA HIS A 48 -13.09 -20.96 2.08
C HIS A 48 -12.09 -21.99 1.58
N ASP A 49 -12.57 -23.14 1.13
CA ASP A 49 -11.76 -24.19 0.54
C ASP A 49 -11.16 -23.75 -0.81
N ASP A 50 -11.89 -22.96 -1.60
CA ASP A 50 -11.42 -22.34 -2.85
C ASP A 50 -10.35 -21.27 -2.59
N LEU A 51 -10.54 -20.42 -1.56
CA LEU A 51 -9.54 -19.43 -1.17
C LEU A 51 -8.27 -20.10 -0.63
N ILE A 52 -8.39 -21.14 0.17
CA ILE A 52 -7.26 -21.95 0.65
C ILE A 52 -6.56 -22.62 -0.54
N HIS A 53 -7.31 -23.13 -1.51
CA HIS A 53 -6.76 -23.76 -2.71
C HIS A 53 -6.00 -22.77 -3.58
N GLU A 54 -6.53 -21.57 -3.79
CA GLU A 54 -5.88 -20.49 -4.55
C GLU A 54 -4.61 -20.00 -3.85
N GLN A 55 -4.65 -19.84 -2.52
CA GLN A 55 -3.48 -19.51 -1.70
C GLN A 55 -2.41 -20.61 -1.74
N ALA A 56 -2.81 -21.88 -1.70
CA ALA A 56 -1.90 -23.01 -1.80
C ALA A 56 -1.25 -23.11 -3.20
N LEU A 57 -2.00 -22.80 -4.26
CA LEU A 57 -1.49 -22.75 -5.63
C LEU A 57 -0.48 -21.62 -5.82
N ALA A 58 -0.79 -20.42 -5.34
CA ALA A 58 0.13 -19.29 -5.38
C ALA A 58 1.42 -19.58 -4.59
N ALA A 59 1.30 -20.13 -3.38
CA ALA A 59 2.45 -20.54 -2.57
C ALA A 59 3.28 -21.64 -3.25
N ALA A 60 2.63 -22.61 -3.90
CA ALA A 60 3.32 -23.70 -4.61
C ALA A 60 4.09 -23.22 -5.84
N ILE A 61 3.56 -22.24 -6.58
CA ILE A 61 4.24 -21.63 -7.73
C ILE A 61 5.51 -20.90 -7.26
N LEU A 62 5.41 -20.11 -6.19
CA LEU A 62 6.55 -19.40 -5.60
C LEU A 62 7.61 -20.37 -5.05
N PHE A 63 7.19 -21.44 -4.35
CA PHE A 63 8.10 -22.44 -3.80
C PHE A 63 8.85 -23.22 -4.88
N ARG A 64 8.18 -23.58 -5.98
CA ARG A 64 8.79 -24.30 -7.10
C ARG A 64 9.81 -23.44 -7.85
N GLN A 65 9.55 -22.14 -8.00
CA GLN A 65 10.51 -21.19 -8.60
C GLN A 65 11.75 -21.01 -7.72
N HIS A 66 11.59 -20.94 -6.39
CA HIS A 66 12.69 -20.83 -5.45
C HIS A 66 13.61 -22.07 -5.44
N GLN A 67 13.07 -23.29 -5.58
CA GLN A 67 13.88 -24.51 -5.66
C GLN A 67 14.71 -24.62 -6.95
N GLN A 68 14.26 -24.02 -8.05
CA GLN A 68 14.98 -24.07 -9.33
C GLN A 68 16.22 -23.15 -9.37
N GLN A 69 16.30 -22.14 -8.49
CA GLN A 69 17.45 -21.22 -8.42
C GLN A 69 18.55 -21.66 -7.43
N ASN A 70 18.22 -22.44 -6.39
CA ASN A 70 19.21 -22.89 -5.40
C ASN A 70 20.03 -24.13 -5.81
N GLY A 71 19.94 -24.56 -7.08
CA GLY A 71 20.57 -25.76 -7.60
C GLY A 71 21.97 -25.60 -8.22
N SER A 72 22.56 -24.41 -8.21
CA SER A 72 23.93 -24.20 -8.73
C SER A 72 24.47 -22.82 -8.32
N ASP A 73 25.39 -22.75 -7.37
CA ASP A 73 26.83 -22.67 -7.67
C ASP A 73 27.61 -22.28 -6.39
N SER A 74 28.66 -23.05 -6.12
CA SER A 74 29.59 -22.86 -5.01
C SER A 74 30.85 -22.17 -5.53
N GLY A 75 31.12 -20.94 -5.10
CA GLY A 75 32.34 -20.23 -5.50
C GLY A 75 32.72 -19.13 -4.53
N SER A 76 33.65 -19.43 -3.61
CA SER A 76 34.27 -18.50 -2.68
C SER A 76 35.24 -17.54 -3.37
N PHE A 77 35.22 -16.24 -3.08
CA PHE A 77 36.40 -15.36 -3.11
C PHE A 77 36.27 -14.19 -2.10
N PRO A 78 37.39 -13.62 -1.62
CA PRO A 78 37.54 -13.18 -0.24
C PRO A 78 37.30 -11.69 -0.02
N PHE A 79 36.91 -11.38 1.22
CA PHE A 79 36.85 -10.04 1.81
C PHE A 79 38.21 -9.35 1.81
N ASP A 80 38.23 -8.07 1.45
CA ASP A 80 39.31 -7.16 1.80
C ASP A 80 38.78 -6.10 2.78
N ARG A 81 39.30 -6.13 4.01
CA ARG A 81 39.07 -5.11 5.04
C ARG A 81 40.20 -4.11 4.94
N SER A 82 39.90 -2.82 4.93
CA SER A 82 40.89 -1.83 5.35
C SER A 82 40.24 -0.67 6.10
N VAL A 83 40.79 -0.46 7.29
CA VAL A 83 40.40 0.48 8.33
C VAL A 83 41.39 1.63 8.32
N SER A 84 40.90 2.81 8.69
CA SER A 84 41.62 3.93 9.32
C SER A 84 42.54 4.84 8.50
N LEU A 85 42.11 6.10 8.48
CA LEU A 85 42.94 7.30 8.47
C LEU A 85 44.15 7.23 9.41
N ARG A 86 45.30 7.76 8.94
CA ARG A 86 46.16 8.75 9.60
C ARG A 86 47.17 9.30 8.58
N HIS A 87 47.18 10.62 8.39
CA HIS A 87 48.21 11.32 7.61
C HIS A 87 49.45 11.59 8.47
N PRO A 88 50.66 11.58 7.88
CA PRO A 88 51.71 12.49 8.27
C PRO A 88 51.91 13.60 7.23
N ASN A 89 52.19 14.80 7.73
CA ASN A 89 52.61 15.98 6.98
C ASN A 89 53.87 15.71 6.15
N GLY A 90 53.94 16.27 4.94
CA GLY A 90 55.17 16.32 4.15
C GLY A 90 55.01 16.94 2.77
N SER A 91 55.27 18.25 2.70
CA SER A 91 55.67 19.09 1.55
C SER A 91 55.76 18.48 0.13
N GLY A 92 55.13 19.15 -0.85
CA GLY A 92 55.50 19.00 -2.26
C GLY A 92 54.53 19.68 -3.23
N SER A 93 54.90 20.87 -3.72
CA SER A 93 54.12 21.64 -4.70
C SER A 93 54.02 20.94 -6.06
N LYS A 94 52.83 20.94 -6.68
CA LYS A 94 52.62 21.22 -8.12
C LYS A 94 51.13 21.40 -8.40
N LYS A 95 50.77 22.58 -8.92
CA LYS A 95 49.41 22.97 -9.33
C LYS A 95 49.10 22.38 -10.70
N THR A 96 48.04 21.59 -10.80
CA THR A 96 47.30 21.33 -12.05
C THR A 96 45.83 21.68 -11.79
N GLN A 97 45.40 22.83 -12.28
CA GLN A 97 44.00 23.26 -12.21
C GLN A 97 43.17 22.58 -13.29
N LEU A 98 42.11 21.90 -12.89
CA LEU A 98 41.00 21.53 -13.78
C LEU A 98 40.15 22.78 -14.08
N PRO A 99 39.62 22.96 -15.30
CA PRO A 99 38.79 24.11 -15.63
C PRO A 99 37.43 23.97 -14.92
N ARG A 100 37.20 24.86 -13.95
CA ARG A 100 35.87 25.09 -13.38
C ARG A 100 35.05 25.91 -14.37
N SER A 101 33.99 25.33 -14.94
CA SER A 101 32.91 26.13 -15.51
C SER A 101 32.23 26.89 -14.39
N SER A 102 32.63 28.14 -14.20
CA SER A 102 31.96 29.11 -13.34
C SER A 102 31.48 30.23 -14.25
N SER A 103 30.17 30.24 -14.55
CA SER A 103 29.53 31.41 -15.14
C SER A 103 29.68 32.56 -14.16
N SER A 104 30.57 33.50 -14.48
CA SER A 104 30.82 34.72 -13.72
C SER A 104 29.95 35.88 -14.21
N ARG A 105 28.68 35.62 -14.52
CA ARG A 105 27.73 36.73 -14.69
C ARG A 105 27.37 37.23 -13.31
N ALA A 106 27.87 38.42 -12.96
CA ALA A 106 27.41 39.14 -11.79
C ALA A 106 25.88 39.32 -11.89
N ARG A 107 25.15 38.94 -10.84
CA ARG A 107 23.71 39.22 -10.75
C ARG A 107 23.51 40.74 -10.81
N SER A 108 22.60 41.18 -11.68
CA SER A 108 22.17 42.57 -11.69
C SER A 108 21.52 42.88 -10.34
N LEU A 109 21.76 44.07 -9.78
CA LEU A 109 21.06 44.56 -8.58
C LEU A 109 19.55 44.75 -8.81
N THR A 110 19.10 44.64 -10.06
CA THR A 110 17.69 44.66 -10.46
C THR A 110 17.10 43.26 -10.68
N ASP A 111 17.87 42.19 -10.48
CA ASP A 111 17.36 40.82 -10.59
C ASP A 111 16.55 40.52 -9.32
N PRO A 112 15.21 40.34 -9.41
CA PRO A 112 14.40 40.11 -8.22
C PRO A 112 14.92 38.85 -7.52
N LEU A 113 15.21 38.97 -6.22
CA LEU A 113 15.50 37.83 -5.35
C LEU A 113 14.20 37.04 -5.13
N LEU A 114 13.73 36.37 -6.18
CA LEU A 114 12.63 35.42 -6.05
C LEU A 114 13.16 34.25 -5.25
N GLN A 115 12.72 34.16 -4.01
CA GLN A 115 12.95 32.97 -3.22
C GLN A 115 12.20 31.80 -3.87
N PRO A 116 12.76 30.58 -3.92
CA PRO A 116 12.08 29.45 -4.56
C PRO A 116 10.64 29.21 -4.05
N HIS A 117 10.35 29.57 -2.79
CA HIS A 117 9.00 29.48 -2.21
C HIS A 117 8.00 30.47 -2.83
N GLN A 118 8.44 31.64 -3.32
CA GLN A 118 7.57 32.63 -3.96
C GLN A 118 7.10 32.20 -5.36
N LEU A 119 7.77 31.23 -5.99
CA LEU A 119 7.34 30.65 -7.27
C LEU A 119 6.32 29.53 -7.12
N VAL A 120 6.16 28.98 -5.91
CA VAL A 120 5.23 27.90 -5.58
C VAL A 120 3.93 28.47 -4.99
N ASN A 121 4.04 29.56 -4.23
CA ASN A 121 2.92 30.21 -3.58
C ASN A 121 2.31 31.29 -4.48
N GLN A 122 1.63 30.89 -5.56
CA GLN A 122 0.57 31.73 -6.09
C GLN A 122 -0.60 31.60 -5.11
N ASP A 123 -1.11 32.72 -4.57
CA ASP A 123 -2.24 32.75 -3.63
C ASP A 123 -3.34 31.78 -4.08
N ILE A 124 -3.40 30.61 -3.44
CA ILE A 124 -4.38 29.57 -3.79
C ILE A 124 -5.70 30.06 -3.19
N LYS A 125 -6.59 30.55 -4.05
CA LYS A 125 -7.99 30.78 -3.66
C LYS A 125 -8.63 29.42 -3.41
N LEU A 126 -8.77 29.05 -2.14
CA LEU A 126 -9.37 27.79 -1.72
C LEU A 126 -10.90 27.80 -1.81
N ASP A 127 -11.50 28.99 -1.96
CA ASP A 127 -12.96 29.22 -1.90
C ASP A 127 -13.73 28.52 -3.03
N ASP A 128 -13.06 28.19 -4.15
CA ASP A 128 -13.67 27.53 -5.32
C ASP A 128 -13.53 25.99 -5.28
N LEU A 129 -12.94 25.42 -4.22
CA LEU A 129 -12.72 23.98 -4.10
C LEU A 129 -13.91 23.25 -3.48
N GLU A 130 -14.26 22.08 -4.02
CA GLU A 130 -15.24 21.16 -3.39
C GLU A 130 -14.77 20.73 -1.98
N THR A 131 -13.46 20.60 -1.81
CA THR A 131 -12.81 20.35 -0.52
C THR A 131 -11.33 20.71 -0.61
N ASN A 132 -10.74 21.13 0.50
CA ASN A 132 -9.31 21.39 0.65
C ASN A 132 -8.61 20.36 1.55
N HIS A 133 -9.26 19.22 1.86
CA HIS A 133 -8.72 18.20 2.76
C HIS A 133 -8.17 17.01 2.00
N PHE A 134 -6.84 16.86 2.01
CA PHE A 134 -6.13 15.69 1.49
C PHE A 134 -5.94 14.61 2.56
N VAL A 135 -6.18 13.36 2.18
CA VAL A 135 -5.87 12.17 2.98
C VAL A 135 -4.84 11.34 2.24
N LEU A 136 -3.64 11.22 2.81
CA LEU A 136 -2.50 10.57 2.19
C LEU A 136 -2.34 9.15 2.74
N VAL A 137 -2.35 8.17 1.85
CA VAL A 137 -2.31 6.73 2.14
C VAL A 137 -1.07 6.13 1.49
N HIS A 138 -0.17 5.62 2.33
CA HIS A 138 1.12 5.08 1.91
C HIS A 138 1.03 3.69 1.26
N GLY A 139 2.10 3.31 0.55
CA GLY A 139 2.29 1.98 -0.03
C GLY A 139 2.76 0.90 0.93
N GLY A 140 3.10 -0.27 0.37
CA GLY A 140 3.63 -1.40 1.14
C GLY A 140 4.94 -1.05 1.86
N GLY A 141 4.98 -1.30 3.16
CA GLY A 141 6.19 -1.17 3.98
C GLY A 141 6.51 0.26 4.41
N PHE A 142 5.79 1.23 3.86
CA PHE A 142 5.84 2.63 4.28
C PHE A 142 4.90 2.90 5.48
N GLY A 143 4.89 4.17 5.90
CA GLY A 143 3.98 4.75 6.88
C GLY A 143 3.73 6.22 6.50
N ALA A 144 2.91 6.92 7.28
CA ALA A 144 2.62 8.35 7.12
C ALA A 144 3.88 9.21 7.00
N TRP A 145 4.99 8.79 7.64
CA TRP A 145 6.30 9.44 7.58
C TRP A 145 6.83 9.67 6.16
N CYS A 146 6.44 8.85 5.17
CA CYS A 146 6.92 9.02 3.80
C CYS A 146 6.40 10.30 3.14
N TRP A 147 5.27 10.82 3.63
CA TRP A 147 4.62 12.01 3.10
C TRP A 147 5.14 13.32 3.70
N TYR A 148 6.16 13.32 4.56
CA TYR A 148 6.53 14.52 5.34
C TYR A 148 6.76 15.79 4.49
N LYS A 149 7.38 15.66 3.30
CA LYS A 149 7.58 16.79 2.37
C LYS A 149 6.27 17.24 1.72
N THR A 150 5.42 16.28 1.34
CA THR A 150 4.11 16.55 0.73
C THR A 150 3.16 17.20 1.72
N ILE A 151 3.16 16.77 2.98
CA ILE A 151 2.41 17.39 4.08
C ILE A 151 2.82 18.85 4.19
N ALA A 152 4.12 19.13 4.37
CA ALA A 152 4.63 20.49 4.51
C ALA A 152 4.22 21.39 3.32
N LEU A 153 4.41 20.92 2.08
CA LEU A 153 4.07 21.70 0.89
C LEU A 153 2.57 21.96 0.75
N LEU A 154 1.72 20.98 1.06
CA LEU A 154 0.26 21.16 1.00
C LEU A 154 -0.25 22.09 2.10
N GLU A 155 0.26 21.96 3.33
CA GLU A 155 -0.10 22.85 4.45
C GLU A 155 0.37 24.29 4.21
N GLU A 156 1.57 24.49 3.66
CA GLU A 156 2.05 25.81 3.20
C GLU A 156 1.13 26.42 2.12
N GLY A 157 0.49 25.57 1.30
CA GLY A 157 -0.54 25.96 0.33
C GLY A 157 -1.94 26.16 0.91
N GLY A 158 -2.12 26.06 2.24
CA GLY A 158 -3.40 26.26 2.93
C GLY A 158 -4.34 25.05 2.94
N PHE A 159 -3.89 23.88 2.46
CA PHE A 159 -4.69 22.66 2.51
C PHE A 159 -4.65 22.00 3.89
N LYS A 160 -5.74 21.36 4.27
CA LYS A 160 -5.76 20.45 5.41
C LYS A 160 -5.21 19.11 4.96
N VAL A 161 -4.30 18.52 5.74
CA VAL A 161 -3.67 17.25 5.37
C VAL A 161 -3.82 16.24 6.51
N THR A 162 -4.12 15.00 6.15
CA THR A 162 -4.10 13.86 7.07
C THR A 162 -3.35 12.72 6.43
N ALA A 163 -2.16 12.41 6.93
CA ALA A 163 -1.44 11.20 6.52
C ALA A 163 -1.75 10.10 7.54
N VAL A 164 -2.23 8.95 7.05
CA VAL A 164 -2.63 7.83 7.92
C VAL A 164 -1.53 6.79 7.99
N ASP A 165 -1.26 6.27 9.18
CA ASP A 165 -0.58 4.98 9.34
C ASP A 165 -1.63 3.88 9.26
N LEU A 166 -1.55 3.02 8.25
CA LEU A 166 -2.37 1.81 8.16
C LEU A 166 -2.01 0.84 9.29
N THR A 167 -2.87 -0.14 9.56
CA THR A 167 -2.67 -1.08 10.68
C THR A 167 -1.32 -1.79 10.52
N GLY A 168 -0.48 -1.68 11.55
CA GLY A 168 0.85 -2.30 11.56
C GLY A 168 1.90 -1.63 10.66
N SER A 169 1.62 -0.43 10.18
CA SER A 169 2.54 0.42 9.42
C SER A 169 2.98 1.64 10.23
N GLY A 170 4.08 2.29 9.80
CA GLY A 170 4.65 3.44 10.50
C GLY A 170 4.80 3.22 12.00
N ILE A 171 4.14 4.05 12.82
CA ILE A 171 4.15 3.95 14.28
C ILE A 171 2.98 3.15 14.87
N HIS A 172 2.11 2.57 14.05
CA HIS A 172 0.98 1.77 14.52
C HIS A 172 1.46 0.51 15.25
N SER A 173 1.00 0.29 16.48
CA SER A 173 1.54 -0.72 17.40
C SER A 173 1.16 -2.17 17.07
N PHE A 174 0.12 -2.37 16.25
CA PHE A 174 -0.30 -3.71 15.81
C PHE A 174 0.83 -4.45 15.08
N ASP A 175 1.03 -5.74 15.38
CA ASP A 175 2.01 -6.57 14.68
C ASP A 175 1.52 -6.90 13.27
N THR A 176 2.32 -6.55 12.27
CA THR A 176 2.04 -6.81 10.86
C THR A 176 1.74 -8.28 10.58
N ASN A 177 2.39 -9.21 11.28
CA ASN A 177 2.19 -10.65 11.07
C ASN A 177 0.80 -11.15 11.51
N GLY A 178 0.11 -10.39 12.36
CA GLY A 178 -1.24 -10.71 12.82
C GLY A 178 -2.36 -10.14 11.95
N ILE A 179 -2.03 -9.52 10.80
CA ILE A 179 -3.01 -8.90 9.91
C ILE A 179 -3.49 -9.94 8.89
N THR A 180 -4.78 -10.23 8.91
CA THR A 180 -5.37 -11.34 8.14
C THR A 180 -6.27 -10.90 6.99
N SER A 181 -6.60 -9.62 6.88
CA SER A 181 -7.47 -9.09 5.82
C SER A 181 -7.16 -7.64 5.47
N LEU A 182 -7.52 -7.24 4.26
CA LEU A 182 -7.44 -5.86 3.80
C LEU A 182 -8.29 -4.93 4.67
N SER A 183 -9.49 -5.37 5.07
CA SER A 183 -10.36 -4.61 5.97
C SER A 183 -9.71 -4.27 7.32
N GLN A 184 -8.88 -5.17 7.86
CA GLN A 184 -8.11 -4.92 9.06
C GLN A 184 -6.95 -3.96 8.79
N TYR A 185 -6.27 -4.12 7.66
CA TYR A 185 -5.16 -3.26 7.25
C TYR A 185 -5.59 -1.80 7.07
N VAL A 186 -6.71 -1.58 6.36
CA VAL A 186 -7.26 -0.26 6.02
C VAL A 186 -8.06 0.39 7.14
N LYS A 187 -8.20 -0.27 8.29
CA LYS A 187 -9.05 0.18 9.39
C LYS A 187 -8.80 1.64 9.82
N PRO A 188 -7.55 2.14 9.95
CA PRO A 188 -7.31 3.53 10.32
C PRO A 188 -7.88 4.54 9.31
N LEU A 189 -7.84 4.22 8.00
CA LEU A 189 -8.43 5.04 6.95
C LEU A 189 -9.97 5.02 7.02
N THR A 190 -10.57 3.84 7.19
CA THR A 190 -12.03 3.73 7.29
C THR A 190 -12.57 4.37 8.56
N ASP A 191 -11.87 4.25 9.69
CA ASP A 191 -12.22 4.90 10.95
C ASP A 191 -12.14 6.43 10.84
N PHE A 192 -11.18 6.94 10.07
CA PHE A 192 -11.07 8.37 9.78
C PHE A 192 -12.26 8.85 8.93
N LEU A 193 -12.57 8.15 7.84
CA LEU A 193 -13.67 8.51 6.94
C LEU A 193 -15.03 8.42 7.64
N ASP A 194 -15.24 7.40 8.47
CA ASP A 194 -16.48 7.22 9.23
C ASP A 194 -16.78 8.42 10.15
N LYS A 195 -15.73 9.04 10.73
CA LYS A 195 -15.82 10.20 11.63
C LYS A 195 -16.04 11.55 10.94
N LEU A 196 -15.90 11.64 9.61
CA LEU A 196 -16.21 12.88 8.88
C LEU A 196 -17.70 13.19 9.00
N ALA A 197 -18.03 14.48 9.17
CA ALA A 197 -19.41 14.92 9.28
C ALA A 197 -20.19 14.72 7.97
N ASP A 198 -21.52 14.70 8.06
CA ASP A 198 -22.38 14.58 6.88
C ASP A 198 -22.12 15.74 5.91
N GLY A 199 -21.88 15.39 4.64
CA GLY A 199 -21.55 16.35 3.59
C GLY A 199 -20.06 16.72 3.49
N GLU A 200 -19.23 16.39 4.49
CA GLU A 200 -17.77 16.55 4.38
C GLU A 200 -17.18 15.53 3.41
N LYS A 201 -16.30 16.02 2.53
CA LYS A 201 -15.57 15.20 1.56
C LYS A 201 -14.07 15.43 1.66
N THR A 202 -13.31 14.43 1.22
CA THR A 202 -11.85 14.46 1.18
C THR A 202 -11.32 14.03 -0.18
N ILE A 203 -10.10 14.46 -0.49
CA ILE A 203 -9.32 13.97 -1.63
C ILE A 203 -8.41 12.84 -1.10
N LEU A 204 -8.67 11.61 -1.54
CA LEU A 204 -7.81 10.47 -1.19
C LEU A 204 -6.61 10.42 -2.15
N VAL A 205 -5.42 10.21 -1.60
CA VAL A 205 -4.18 10.01 -2.36
C VAL A 205 -3.57 8.69 -1.93
N GLY A 206 -3.55 7.71 -2.83
CA GLY A 206 -2.99 6.37 -2.59
C GLY A 206 -1.70 6.19 -3.38
N HIS A 207 -0.63 5.78 -2.71
CA HIS A 207 0.65 5.40 -3.33
C HIS A 207 0.81 3.88 -3.33
N ASP A 208 1.32 3.29 -4.42
CA ASP A 208 1.61 1.84 -4.50
C ASP A 208 0.41 0.97 -4.03
N PHE A 209 0.57 0.13 -3.02
CA PHE A 209 -0.48 -0.70 -2.43
C PHE A 209 -1.58 0.13 -1.75
N GLY A 210 -1.27 1.38 -1.37
CA GLY A 210 -2.24 2.37 -0.94
C GLY A 210 -3.34 2.62 -1.98
N GLY A 211 -3.09 2.37 -3.27
CA GLY A 211 -4.10 2.35 -4.33
C GLY A 211 -5.25 1.37 -4.04
N ALA A 212 -4.93 0.12 -3.71
CA ALA A 212 -5.93 -0.88 -3.34
C ALA A 212 -6.67 -0.48 -2.06
N CYS A 213 -5.96 0.15 -1.12
CA CYS A 213 -6.53 0.63 0.14
C CYS A 213 -7.56 1.76 -0.07
N ILE A 214 -7.25 2.75 -0.93
CA ILE A 214 -8.21 3.81 -1.24
C ILE A 214 -9.38 3.29 -2.08
N SER A 215 -9.17 2.33 -2.99
CA SER A 215 -10.26 1.68 -3.72
C SER A 215 -11.24 0.96 -2.80
N TYR A 216 -10.72 0.25 -1.79
CA TYR A 216 -11.54 -0.36 -0.73
C TYR A 216 -12.35 0.71 0.04
N ALA A 217 -11.72 1.82 0.41
CA ALA A 217 -12.39 2.92 1.09
C ALA A 217 -13.46 3.61 0.22
N MET A 218 -13.21 3.76 -1.09
CA MET A 218 -14.17 4.31 -2.05
C MET A 218 -15.41 3.44 -2.20
N GLU A 219 -15.27 2.11 -2.13
CA GLU A 219 -16.42 1.20 -2.15
C GLU A 219 -17.29 1.34 -0.89
N LEU A 220 -16.68 1.63 0.27
CA LEU A 220 -17.41 1.79 1.53
C LEU A 220 -17.99 3.19 1.72
N PHE A 221 -17.25 4.23 1.34
CA PHE A 221 -17.56 5.64 1.60
C PHE A 221 -17.55 6.51 0.32
N PRO A 222 -18.25 6.12 -0.76
CA PRO A 222 -18.16 6.85 -2.04
C PRO A 222 -18.60 8.32 -1.92
N HIS A 223 -19.55 8.61 -1.02
CA HIS A 223 -20.07 9.96 -0.79
C HIS A 223 -19.13 10.88 0.01
N LYS A 224 -18.11 10.33 0.68
CA LYS A 224 -17.11 11.08 1.47
C LYS A 224 -15.81 11.34 0.70
N VAL A 225 -15.74 10.89 -0.56
CA VAL A 225 -14.56 11.05 -1.41
C VAL A 225 -14.93 11.93 -2.60
N SER A 226 -14.32 13.11 -2.70
CA SER A 226 -14.52 14.00 -3.85
C SER A 226 -13.69 13.57 -5.06
N LYS A 227 -12.43 13.19 -4.81
CA LYS A 227 -11.46 12.75 -5.81
C LYS A 227 -10.56 11.67 -5.20
N ALA A 228 -10.17 10.70 -6.02
CA ALA A 228 -9.18 9.68 -5.68
C ALA A 228 -7.98 9.81 -6.63
N ILE A 229 -6.79 10.00 -6.07
CA ILE A 229 -5.53 10.18 -6.81
C ILE A 229 -4.64 8.97 -6.55
N PHE A 230 -4.35 8.23 -7.62
CA PHE A 230 -3.47 7.06 -7.61
C PHE A 230 -2.07 7.50 -8.06
N VAL A 231 -1.08 7.43 -7.17
CA VAL A 231 0.29 7.86 -7.44
C VAL A 231 1.16 6.62 -7.56
N ALA A 232 1.53 6.22 -8.78
CA ALA A 232 2.27 4.98 -9.02
C ALA A 232 1.67 3.80 -8.26
N ALA A 233 0.35 3.62 -8.37
CA ALA A 233 -0.43 2.85 -7.40
C ALA A 233 -1.26 1.73 -8.05
N ALA A 234 -1.61 0.73 -7.24
CA ALA A 234 -2.47 -0.38 -7.63
C ALA A 234 -3.91 0.10 -7.87
N MET A 235 -4.21 0.54 -9.09
CA MET A 235 -5.56 0.91 -9.55
C MET A 235 -6.24 -0.31 -10.19
N LEU A 236 -6.64 -1.25 -9.34
CA LEU A 236 -7.12 -2.58 -9.72
C LEU A 236 -8.57 -2.55 -10.25
N THR A 237 -8.91 -3.53 -11.08
CA THR A 237 -10.31 -3.79 -11.48
C THR A 237 -11.01 -4.71 -10.47
N ASN A 238 -12.36 -4.78 -10.54
CA ASN A 238 -13.14 -5.68 -9.70
C ASN A 238 -12.66 -7.14 -9.83
N GLY A 239 -12.47 -7.83 -8.71
CA GLY A 239 -12.01 -9.22 -8.65
C GLY A 239 -10.49 -9.39 -8.77
N GLN A 240 -9.70 -8.33 -8.89
CA GLN A 240 -8.24 -8.40 -8.87
C GLN A 240 -7.67 -8.12 -7.48
N SER A 241 -6.53 -8.77 -7.19
CA SER A 241 -5.66 -8.51 -6.05
C SER A 241 -4.37 -7.80 -6.48
N THR A 242 -3.61 -7.27 -5.52
CA THR A 242 -2.29 -6.69 -5.79
C THR A 242 -1.28 -7.76 -6.23
N LEU A 243 -1.44 -9.01 -5.77
CA LEU A 243 -0.63 -10.11 -6.29
C LEU A 243 -0.91 -10.37 -7.79
N ASP A 244 -2.18 -10.35 -8.21
CA ASP A 244 -2.54 -10.55 -9.63
C ASP A 244 -1.89 -9.49 -10.52
N MET A 245 -1.85 -8.23 -10.06
CA MET A 245 -1.17 -7.13 -10.74
C MET A 245 0.30 -7.43 -11.00
N PHE A 246 1.04 -7.88 -9.98
CA PHE A 246 2.47 -8.21 -10.15
C PHE A 246 2.69 -9.48 -10.98
N SER A 247 1.73 -10.39 -11.00
CA SER A 247 1.79 -11.64 -11.77
C SER A 247 1.56 -11.44 -13.27
N GLN A 248 0.99 -10.31 -13.69
CA GLN A 248 0.72 -9.97 -15.10
C GLN A 248 1.95 -9.46 -15.87
N LYS A 249 3.12 -9.34 -15.22
CA LYS A 249 4.35 -8.87 -15.88
C LYS A 249 4.81 -9.84 -16.97
N ALA A 250 5.19 -9.30 -18.13
CA ALA A 250 5.75 -10.07 -19.23
C ALA A 250 7.11 -10.67 -18.85
N ALA A 251 7.33 -11.94 -19.24
CA ALA A 251 8.60 -12.63 -19.07
C ALA A 251 9.74 -11.84 -19.73
N GLY A 252 10.81 -11.53 -18.97
CA GLY A 252 12.04 -10.94 -19.50
C GLY A 252 12.47 -9.57 -18.95
N SER A 253 11.69 -8.95 -18.06
CA SER A 253 12.18 -7.79 -17.28
C SER A 253 12.99 -8.27 -16.06
N SER A 254 14.09 -7.58 -15.74
CA SER A 254 14.79 -7.77 -14.46
C SER A 254 13.82 -7.45 -13.33
N ASP A 255 13.19 -8.47 -12.75
CA ASP A 255 12.16 -8.24 -11.73
C ASP A 255 12.79 -7.98 -10.37
N LEU A 256 13.30 -6.75 -10.21
CA LEU A 256 13.86 -6.26 -8.95
C LEU A 256 12.85 -6.41 -7.79
N MET A 257 11.55 -6.31 -8.08
CA MET A 257 10.51 -6.55 -7.08
C MET A 257 10.54 -8.00 -6.60
N GLN A 258 10.53 -8.98 -7.50
CA GLN A 258 10.61 -10.40 -7.11
C GLN A 258 11.90 -10.72 -6.34
N GLN A 259 13.03 -10.14 -6.75
CA GLN A 259 14.32 -10.34 -6.07
C GLN A 259 14.36 -9.70 -4.67
N ALA A 260 13.67 -8.58 -4.48
CA ALA A 260 13.67 -7.87 -3.21
C ALA A 260 12.73 -8.51 -2.16
N GLN A 261 11.80 -9.38 -2.54
CA GLN A 261 10.81 -9.94 -1.62
C GLN A 261 11.39 -11.06 -0.74
N ILE A 262 11.31 -10.88 0.58
CA ILE A 262 11.68 -11.88 1.58
C ILE A 262 10.41 -12.26 2.35
N PHE A 263 9.87 -13.44 2.08
CA PHE A 263 8.67 -13.93 2.76
C PHE A 263 8.93 -14.30 4.22
N VAL A 264 8.06 -13.85 5.10
CA VAL A 264 8.09 -14.10 6.55
C VAL A 264 7.00 -15.11 6.90
N TYR A 265 7.34 -16.13 7.68
CA TYR A 265 6.43 -17.23 8.08
C TYR A 265 6.27 -17.27 9.60
N ALA A 266 5.72 -16.21 10.19
CA ALA A 266 5.63 -16.10 11.66
C ALA A 266 4.69 -17.14 12.31
N ASN A 267 3.79 -17.72 11.51
CA ASN A 267 2.88 -18.81 11.89
C ASN A 267 3.44 -20.21 11.52
N GLY A 268 4.72 -20.32 11.13
CA GLY A 268 5.40 -21.56 10.79
C GLY A 268 5.43 -21.86 9.28
N ASN A 269 6.50 -22.52 8.83
CA ASN A 269 6.86 -22.70 7.42
C ASN A 269 5.89 -23.56 6.57
N ASN A 270 4.95 -24.24 7.22
CA ASN A 270 3.92 -25.04 6.53
C ASN A 270 2.66 -24.23 6.19
N ASN A 271 2.59 -22.98 6.65
CA ASN A 271 1.49 -22.06 6.37
C ASN A 271 1.92 -21.04 5.30
N PRO A 272 0.97 -20.34 4.65
CA PRO A 272 1.30 -19.20 3.81
C PRO A 272 2.08 -18.13 4.58
N PRO A 273 2.92 -17.31 3.90
CA PRO A 273 3.61 -16.19 4.53
C PRO A 273 2.65 -15.27 5.29
N THR A 274 3.09 -14.74 6.42
CA THR A 274 2.35 -13.73 7.19
C THR A 274 2.68 -12.32 6.72
N ALA A 275 3.90 -12.10 6.23
CA ALA A 275 4.37 -10.80 5.76
C ALA A 275 5.45 -10.92 4.68
N ILE A 276 5.74 -9.80 4.02
CA ILE A 276 6.83 -9.61 3.06
C ILE A 276 7.78 -8.55 3.63
N ASN A 277 9.05 -8.91 3.80
CA ASN A 277 10.14 -7.96 3.99
C ASN A 277 10.75 -7.59 2.65
N LEU A 278 11.36 -6.40 2.58
CA LEU A 278 12.14 -5.98 1.43
C LEU A 278 13.63 -6.11 1.73
N ASP A 279 14.39 -6.70 0.82
CA ASP A 279 15.85 -6.75 0.90
C ASP A 279 16.42 -5.33 0.83
N LYS A 280 17.08 -4.94 1.92
CA LYS A 280 17.71 -3.63 2.08
C LYS A 280 18.83 -3.39 1.06
N SER A 281 19.44 -4.45 0.51
CA SER A 281 20.52 -4.34 -0.47
C SER A 281 20.02 -3.80 -1.82
N ILE A 282 18.79 -4.13 -2.21
CA ILE A 282 18.17 -3.77 -3.50
C ILE A 282 17.21 -2.58 -3.35
N LEU A 283 16.79 -2.26 -2.12
CA LEU A 283 15.80 -1.23 -1.80
C LEU A 283 16.08 0.13 -2.46
N ARG A 284 17.35 0.53 -2.54
CA ARG A 284 17.76 1.79 -3.19
C ARG A 284 17.39 1.78 -4.67
N ASP A 285 17.73 0.70 -5.38
CA ASP A 285 17.50 0.61 -6.83
C ASP A 285 16.03 0.35 -7.15
N LEU A 286 15.31 -0.33 -6.26
CA LEU A 286 13.89 -0.65 -6.42
C LEU A 286 12.97 0.56 -6.19
N LEU A 287 13.09 1.24 -5.04
CA LEU A 287 12.13 2.26 -4.62
C LEU A 287 12.65 3.70 -4.71
N PHE A 288 13.97 3.87 -4.78
CA PHE A 288 14.65 5.13 -4.46
C PHE A 288 15.74 5.51 -5.48
N ASN A 289 15.65 5.02 -6.72
CA ASN A 289 16.67 5.20 -7.75
C ASN A 289 16.87 6.68 -8.17
N GLN A 290 15.93 7.57 -7.84
CA GLN A 290 16.02 9.02 -8.07
C GLN A 290 15.94 9.84 -6.76
N SER A 291 15.87 9.18 -5.61
CA SER A 291 15.62 9.82 -4.32
C SER A 291 16.92 10.30 -3.65
N PRO A 292 16.89 11.44 -2.94
CA PRO A 292 18.05 11.93 -2.19
C PRO A 292 18.49 10.97 -1.08
N GLY A 293 19.81 10.83 -0.88
CA GLY A 293 20.36 9.88 0.10
C GLY A 293 19.85 10.04 1.54
N LYS A 294 19.49 11.27 1.95
CA LYS A 294 18.88 11.52 3.28
C LYS A 294 17.51 10.87 3.45
N ASP A 295 16.72 10.82 2.39
CA ASP A 295 15.39 10.21 2.40
C ASP A 295 15.50 8.69 2.34
N VAL A 296 16.50 8.17 1.61
CA VAL A 296 16.84 6.74 1.64
C VAL A 296 17.28 6.29 3.05
N ALA A 297 18.07 7.11 3.75
CA ALA A 297 18.46 6.84 5.12
C ALA A 297 17.24 6.79 6.06
N LEU A 298 16.33 7.77 5.96
CA LEU A 298 15.05 7.77 6.68
C LEU A 298 14.25 6.49 6.39
N ALA A 299 14.09 6.12 5.12
CA ALA A 299 13.36 4.93 4.74
C ALA A 299 13.99 3.64 5.31
N SER A 300 15.32 3.53 5.31
CA SER A 300 16.03 2.33 5.78
C SER A 300 15.79 1.97 7.25
N VAL A 301 15.43 2.95 8.07
CA VAL A 301 15.12 2.79 9.51
C VAL A 301 13.62 2.80 9.81
N SER A 302 12.78 3.14 8.82
CA SER A 302 11.34 3.34 9.01
C SER A 302 10.49 2.28 8.31
N ILE A 303 11.03 1.61 7.29
CA ILE A 303 10.29 0.55 6.58
C ILE A 303 10.02 -0.64 7.48
N ARG A 304 8.79 -1.13 7.41
CA ARG A 304 8.27 -2.29 8.14
C ARG A 304 7.88 -3.40 7.17
N PRO A 305 7.67 -4.64 7.65
CA PRO A 305 7.11 -5.70 6.83
C PRO A 305 5.74 -5.28 6.23
N ILE A 306 5.40 -5.83 5.07
CA ILE A 306 4.11 -5.68 4.40
C ILE A 306 3.23 -6.87 4.78
N PRO A 307 1.99 -6.70 5.25
CA PRO A 307 1.13 -7.84 5.58
C PRO A 307 0.75 -8.61 4.32
N PHE A 308 0.92 -9.93 4.32
CA PHE A 308 0.76 -10.73 3.11
C PHE A 308 -0.70 -10.97 2.73
N ALA A 309 -1.56 -11.29 3.71
CA ALA A 309 -2.97 -11.60 3.45
C ALA A 309 -3.73 -10.47 2.71
N PRO A 310 -3.58 -9.17 3.07
CA PRO A 310 -4.16 -8.07 2.30
C PRO A 310 -3.71 -7.99 0.84
N VAL A 311 -2.48 -8.39 0.51
CA VAL A 311 -1.94 -8.35 -0.87
C VAL A 311 -2.61 -9.40 -1.76
N LEU A 312 -3.07 -10.50 -1.17
CA LEU A 312 -3.79 -11.59 -1.85
C LEU A 312 -5.30 -11.33 -1.99
N GLU A 313 -5.84 -10.42 -1.19
CA GLU A 313 -7.28 -10.21 -1.15
C GLU A 313 -7.77 -9.54 -2.45
N LYS A 314 -8.72 -10.18 -3.12
CA LYS A 314 -9.36 -9.64 -4.31
C LYS A 314 -10.36 -8.56 -3.93
N LEU A 315 -10.28 -7.40 -4.57
CA LEU A 315 -11.21 -6.31 -4.33
C LEU A 315 -12.60 -6.63 -4.89
N SER A 316 -13.65 -6.27 -4.16
CA SER A 316 -15.04 -6.25 -4.65
C SER A 316 -15.42 -4.80 -4.91
N LEU A 317 -15.39 -4.38 -6.17
CA LEU A 317 -15.64 -2.99 -6.60
C LEU A 317 -16.89 -2.92 -7.45
N SER A 318 -17.75 -1.93 -7.20
CA SER A 318 -19.00 -1.75 -7.94
C SER A 318 -19.06 -0.41 -8.68
N ASP A 319 -19.72 -0.41 -9.84
CA ASP A 319 -19.95 0.82 -10.61
C ASP A 319 -20.78 1.85 -9.84
N LEU A 320 -21.69 1.37 -8.99
CA LEU A 320 -22.59 2.20 -8.17
C LEU A 320 -21.92 2.83 -6.94
N LYS A 321 -20.69 2.42 -6.60
CA LYS A 321 -19.92 2.99 -5.48
C LYS A 321 -18.53 3.40 -5.94
N TYR A 322 -17.56 2.50 -5.95
CA TYR A 322 -16.21 2.79 -6.44
C TYR A 322 -16.21 3.50 -7.81
N GLY A 323 -17.06 3.04 -8.74
CA GLY A 323 -17.17 3.61 -10.08
C GLY A 323 -17.64 5.05 -10.12
N THR A 324 -18.40 5.52 -9.12
CA THR A 324 -18.93 6.88 -9.02
C THR A 324 -17.89 7.92 -8.58
N VAL A 325 -16.81 7.48 -7.94
CA VAL A 325 -15.76 8.37 -7.46
C VAL A 325 -14.86 8.76 -8.63
N ARG A 326 -14.57 10.06 -8.76
CA ARG A 326 -13.66 10.60 -9.78
C ARG A 326 -12.23 10.16 -9.50
N ARG A 327 -11.62 9.46 -10.46
CA ARG A 327 -10.27 8.89 -10.34
C ARG A 327 -9.28 9.65 -11.20
N PHE A 328 -8.10 9.90 -10.65
CA PHE A 328 -6.97 10.52 -11.32
C PHE A 328 -5.74 9.65 -11.10
N TYR A 329 -4.86 9.57 -12.09
CA TYR A 329 -3.64 8.77 -11.98
C TYR A 329 -2.41 9.63 -12.24
N ILE A 330 -1.37 9.48 -11.42
CA ILE A 330 -0.05 10.09 -11.59
C ILE A 330 0.95 8.96 -11.82
N GLU A 331 1.45 8.84 -13.05
CA GLU A 331 2.43 7.83 -13.43
C GLU A 331 3.88 8.34 -13.25
N THR A 332 4.77 7.41 -12.92
CA THR A 332 6.19 7.64 -12.62
C THR A 332 7.06 6.84 -13.60
N PRO A 333 7.53 7.43 -14.70
CA PRO A 333 8.20 6.67 -15.77
C PRO A 333 9.51 5.98 -15.35
N GLU A 334 10.19 6.48 -14.31
CA GLU A 334 11.45 5.95 -13.79
C GLU A 334 11.26 5.00 -12.60
N ASP A 335 10.04 4.47 -12.44
CA ASP A 335 9.66 3.51 -11.40
C ASP A 335 10.13 2.08 -11.72
N ASN A 336 10.93 1.53 -10.81
CA ASN A 336 11.46 0.17 -10.92
C ASN A 336 10.61 -0.88 -10.16
N ALA A 337 9.70 -0.46 -9.29
CA ALA A 337 8.83 -1.35 -8.51
C ALA A 337 7.55 -1.69 -9.26
N ILE A 338 6.87 -0.67 -9.78
CA ILE A 338 5.73 -0.77 -10.68
C ILE A 338 6.15 -0.13 -12.02
N PRO A 339 6.77 -0.90 -12.93
CA PRO A 339 7.23 -0.38 -14.21
C PRO A 339 6.12 0.35 -14.98
N ILE A 340 6.49 1.38 -15.74
CA ILE A 340 5.54 2.21 -16.48
C ILE A 340 4.58 1.40 -17.36
N THR A 341 5.04 0.31 -17.96
CA THR A 341 4.20 -0.58 -18.78
C THR A 341 3.08 -1.25 -17.97
N LEU A 342 3.35 -1.59 -16.71
CA LEU A 342 2.35 -2.13 -15.80
C LEU A 342 1.36 -1.04 -15.34
N GLN A 343 1.86 0.18 -15.08
CA GLN A 343 0.99 1.32 -14.78
C GLN A 343 0.04 1.62 -15.95
N GLU A 344 0.56 1.71 -17.17
CA GLU A 344 -0.22 1.91 -18.40
C GLU A 344 -1.24 0.79 -18.63
N SER A 345 -0.89 -0.47 -18.35
CA SER A 345 -1.83 -1.61 -18.41
C SER A 345 -3.02 -1.45 -17.46
N MET A 346 -2.77 -1.02 -16.22
CA MET A 346 -3.84 -0.75 -15.25
C MET A 346 -4.73 0.40 -15.69
N ILE A 347 -4.12 1.51 -16.15
CA ILE A 347 -4.84 2.68 -16.69
C ILE A 347 -5.74 2.27 -17.86
N ASN A 348 -5.25 1.45 -18.77
CA ASN A 348 -6.03 0.99 -19.93
C ASN A 348 -7.18 0.05 -19.52
N SER A 349 -6.98 -0.75 -18.48
CA SER A 349 -7.99 -1.71 -17.98
C SER A 349 -9.10 -1.05 -17.17
N SER A 350 -8.79 0.04 -16.45
CA SER A 350 -9.76 0.86 -15.71
C SER A 350 -9.44 2.35 -15.90
N PRO A 351 -9.89 2.97 -17.01
CA PRO A 351 -9.56 4.35 -17.32
C PRO A 351 -9.95 5.32 -16.18
N PRO A 352 -9.00 6.13 -15.67
CA PRO A 352 -9.31 7.26 -14.80
C PRO A 352 -9.81 8.43 -15.64
N GLU A 353 -10.33 9.46 -15.00
CA GLU A 353 -10.77 10.68 -15.67
C GLU A 353 -9.60 11.39 -16.36
N LYS A 354 -8.43 11.43 -15.70
CA LYS A 354 -7.22 12.02 -16.28
C LYS A 354 -5.95 11.35 -15.73
N VAL A 355 -4.95 11.27 -16.58
CA VAL A 355 -3.60 10.76 -16.28
C VAL A 355 -2.59 11.91 -16.36
N PHE A 356 -1.67 11.95 -15.41
CA PHE A 356 -0.57 12.90 -15.32
C PHE A 356 0.75 12.17 -15.29
N ARG A 357 1.77 12.70 -15.97
CA ARG A 357 3.10 12.10 -16.06
C ARG A 357 4.13 12.88 -15.25
N LEU A 358 4.66 12.26 -14.20
CA LEU A 358 5.68 12.86 -13.33
C LEU A 358 7.08 12.38 -13.72
N LYS A 359 7.67 13.02 -14.72
CA LYS A 359 9.00 12.66 -15.25
C LYS A 359 10.13 12.86 -14.24
N GLY A 360 11.08 11.94 -14.26
CA GLY A 360 12.24 11.89 -13.36
C GLY A 360 11.90 11.46 -11.94
N ALA A 361 10.68 10.98 -11.67
CA ALA A 361 10.30 10.45 -10.38
C ALA A 361 10.49 8.93 -10.38
N ASP A 362 11.15 8.44 -9.34
CA ASP A 362 11.15 7.03 -9.00
C ASP A 362 9.80 6.60 -8.42
N HIS A 363 9.74 5.37 -7.90
CA HIS A 363 8.59 4.85 -7.19
C HIS A 363 8.17 5.69 -5.96
N SER A 364 9.07 6.54 -5.44
CA SER A 364 8.85 7.36 -4.25
C SER A 364 8.82 8.85 -4.60
N PRO A 365 7.82 9.33 -5.37
CA PRO A 365 7.78 10.71 -5.87
C PRO A 365 7.69 11.76 -4.75
N PHE A 366 7.18 11.39 -3.57
CA PHE A 366 7.20 12.21 -2.36
C PHE A 366 8.64 12.50 -1.85
N PHE A 367 9.65 11.74 -2.29
CA PHE A 367 11.06 11.98 -2.01
C PHE A 367 11.83 12.54 -3.19
N SER A 368 11.71 11.92 -4.37
CA SER A 368 12.47 12.27 -5.57
C SER A 368 11.99 13.56 -6.24
N LYS A 369 10.66 13.80 -6.28
CA LYS A 369 10.03 14.96 -6.95
C LYS A 369 8.92 15.63 -6.12
N PRO A 370 9.16 16.00 -4.84
CA PRO A 370 8.10 16.47 -3.95
C PRO A 370 7.39 17.75 -4.43
N GLN A 371 8.11 18.72 -4.99
CA GLN A 371 7.50 19.97 -5.49
C GLN A 371 6.63 19.74 -6.73
N ALA A 372 7.09 18.87 -7.63
CA ALA A 372 6.34 18.55 -8.84
C ALA A 372 5.10 17.68 -8.52
N LEU A 373 5.23 16.74 -7.58
CA LEU A 373 4.09 16.00 -7.05
C LEU A 373 3.07 16.95 -6.40
N HIS A 374 3.52 17.85 -5.53
CA HIS A 374 2.65 18.86 -4.91
C HIS A 374 1.89 19.69 -5.96
N LYS A 375 2.57 20.17 -7.00
CA LYS A 375 1.93 20.93 -8.08
C LYS A 375 0.80 20.13 -8.75
N LEU A 376 1.02 18.85 -9.03
CA LEU A 376 -0.01 17.99 -9.63
C LEU A 376 -1.19 17.74 -8.68
N LEU A 377 -0.93 17.51 -7.39
CA LEU A 377 -2.00 17.34 -6.39
C LEU A 377 -2.88 18.60 -6.32
N VAL A 378 -2.26 19.78 -6.28
CA VAL A 378 -2.98 21.06 -6.29
C VAL A 378 -3.73 21.26 -7.60
N GLU A 379 -3.13 20.95 -8.75
CA GLU A 379 -3.80 21.02 -10.05
C GLU A 379 -5.06 20.15 -10.07
N ILE A 380 -4.96 18.89 -9.63
CA ILE A 380 -6.08 17.95 -9.57
C ILE A 380 -7.17 18.44 -8.62
N SER A 381 -6.80 19.00 -7.47
CA SER A 381 -7.79 19.53 -6.50
C SER A 381 -8.71 20.58 -7.12
N LYS A 382 -8.16 21.41 -8.04
CA LYS A 382 -8.84 22.51 -8.72
C LYS A 382 -9.67 22.07 -9.93
N ILE A 383 -9.64 20.80 -10.32
CA ILE A 383 -10.46 20.32 -11.44
C ILE A 383 -11.94 20.35 -10.99
N PRO A 384 -12.80 21.14 -11.67
CA PRO A 384 -14.20 21.29 -11.30
C PRO A 384 -14.94 19.96 -11.44
N SER A 385 -16.03 19.80 -10.69
CA SER A 385 -16.95 18.68 -10.85
C SER A 385 -17.75 18.86 -12.13
N THR A 386 -17.76 17.83 -12.97
CA THR A 386 -18.44 17.78 -14.27
C THR A 386 -19.93 17.54 -14.14
#